data_AF-R6BHZ9-F1
#
_entry.id   AF-R6BHZ9-F1
#
_cell.length_a   1.000
_cell.length_b   1.000
_cell.length_c   1.000
_cell.angle_alpha   90.00
_cell.angle_beta   90.00
_cell.angle_gamma   90.00
#
_symmetry.space_group_name_H-M   'P 1'
#
loop_
_entity.id
_entity.type
_entity.pdbx_description
1 polymer ?
#
loop_
_entity_poly.entity_id
_entity_poly.type
_entity_poly.pdbx_seq_one_letter_code
_entity_poly.pdbx_strand_id
1 'polypeptide(L)'
;MIVVIPAYEPDEKLLRLVDELKQQTDYKIIIVDDGSKNAESKDVFSKLEADSAVTLLHHKVNRGKGRAMKTAFEYIKDAGFSDDGIITVDADGQHLIKDIVAVSETWAKNPNALVLGSRRFSGKVPLRSRFGNGVTRGVFAISTGVRVYDTQTGLRAFSTEKLDDMLKIGGERYEYEINQLLTCTKTHVPIIEHTIETVYLNKNETSHFNTVKDSWRIYKTIFTFVFSSFVSWAADYILLLVFNAILGGITGGAAVRLLSFNLPPKFFALVGARTISSLLNYFLNQRLVFQTKSKGSVLRYYILVAALFVLNYGLLQLMGKIGIALWLAQIIAQLVIYPLSFVIQRKFVFCEKNTTA
;
A
#
# COMPACT_ATOMS: atom_id res chain seq x y z
N MET A 1 -10.96 -24.36 10.89
CA MET A 1 -10.57 -23.51 9.73
C MET A 1 -11.77 -23.35 8.81
N ILE A 2 -12.02 -22.11 8.39
CA ILE A 2 -13.16 -21.72 7.56
C ILE A 2 -12.61 -21.18 6.24
N VAL A 3 -12.98 -21.80 5.13
CA VAL A 3 -12.61 -21.36 3.78
C VAL A 3 -13.67 -20.40 3.27
N VAL A 4 -13.27 -19.20 2.90
CA VAL A 4 -14.13 -18.16 2.34
C VAL A 4 -13.81 -17.97 0.86
N ILE A 5 -14.78 -18.21 -0.01
CA ILE A 5 -14.63 -18.13 -1.47
C ILE A 5 -15.58 -17.07 -2.03
N PRO A 6 -15.13 -15.82 -2.27
CA PRO A 6 -15.90 -14.85 -3.04
C PRO A 6 -15.87 -15.22 -4.53
N ALA A 7 -17.06 -15.36 -5.14
CA ALA A 7 -17.21 -15.78 -6.53
C ALA A 7 -18.07 -14.79 -7.33
N TYR A 8 -17.61 -14.40 -8.51
CA TYR A 8 -18.39 -13.65 -9.49
C TYR A 8 -18.18 -14.27 -10.86
N GLU A 9 -19.27 -14.70 -11.47
CA GLU A 9 -19.28 -15.41 -12.75
C GLU A 9 -18.32 -16.63 -12.81
N PRO A 10 -18.32 -17.55 -11.80
CA PRO A 10 -17.47 -18.73 -11.81
C PRO A 10 -17.87 -19.75 -12.89
N ASP A 11 -16.92 -20.62 -13.24
CA ASP A 11 -17.12 -21.80 -14.10
C ASP A 11 -17.03 -23.10 -13.28
N GLU A 12 -17.04 -24.24 -13.96
CA GLU A 12 -16.91 -25.60 -13.38
C GLU A 12 -15.65 -25.79 -12.49
N LYS A 13 -14.64 -24.91 -12.57
CA LYS A 13 -13.46 -25.00 -11.69
C LYS A 13 -13.82 -24.78 -10.23
N LEU A 14 -14.83 -23.96 -9.93
CA LEU A 14 -15.27 -23.75 -8.55
C LEU A 14 -15.82 -25.04 -7.95
N LEU A 15 -16.58 -25.83 -8.71
CA LEU A 15 -17.09 -27.13 -8.26
C LEU A 15 -15.94 -28.08 -7.93
N ARG A 16 -14.95 -28.18 -8.83
CA ARG A 16 -13.75 -29.00 -8.60
C ARG A 16 -12.96 -28.57 -7.37
N LEU A 17 -12.77 -27.26 -7.18
CA LEU A 17 -12.10 -26.72 -6.00
C LEU A 17 -12.83 -27.13 -4.71
N VAL A 18 -14.16 -27.04 -4.68
CA VAL A 18 -14.99 -27.42 -3.53
C VAL A 18 -14.91 -28.93 -3.28
N ASP A 19 -15.02 -29.75 -4.32
CA ASP A 19 -14.90 -31.21 -4.20
C ASP A 19 -13.53 -31.63 -3.67
N GLU A 20 -12.44 -31.04 -4.18
CA GLU A 20 -11.09 -31.32 -3.70
C GLU A 20 -10.88 -30.87 -2.26
N LEU A 21 -11.42 -29.71 -1.86
CA LEU A 21 -11.39 -29.23 -0.47
C LEU A 21 -12.08 -30.21 0.47
N LYS A 22 -13.27 -30.71 0.09
CA LYS A 22 -14.04 -31.68 0.88
C LYS A 22 -13.33 -33.03 1.01
N GLN A 23 -12.65 -33.47 -0.05
CA GLN A 23 -11.95 -34.76 -0.04
C GLN A 23 -10.66 -34.74 0.79
N GLN A 24 -10.00 -33.58 0.89
CA GLN A 24 -8.67 -33.48 1.48
C GLN A 24 -8.66 -32.76 2.84
N THR A 25 -9.76 -32.12 3.24
CA THR A 25 -9.83 -31.34 4.48
C THR A 25 -11.21 -31.43 5.13
N ASP A 26 -11.26 -31.22 6.45
CA ASP A 26 -12.51 -31.07 7.22
C ASP A 26 -12.91 -29.58 7.37
N TYR A 27 -12.52 -28.73 6.41
CA TYR A 27 -12.74 -27.29 6.52
C TYR A 27 -14.20 -26.92 6.26
N LYS A 28 -14.70 -25.92 6.98
CA LYS A 28 -16.03 -25.34 6.71
C LYS A 28 -15.94 -24.47 5.46
N ILE A 29 -16.78 -24.70 4.47
CA ILE A 29 -16.73 -23.97 3.19
C ILE A 29 -17.87 -22.95 3.12
N ILE A 30 -17.51 -21.69 2.97
CA ILE A 30 -18.44 -20.57 2.80
C ILE A 30 -18.16 -19.91 1.46
N ILE A 31 -19.15 -19.91 0.58
CA ILE A 31 -19.08 -19.33 -0.75
C ILE A 31 -20.02 -18.15 -0.82
N VAL A 32 -19.60 -17.07 -1.48
CA VAL A 32 -20.44 -15.89 -1.71
C VAL A 32 -20.57 -15.64 -3.20
N ASP A 33 -21.76 -15.86 -3.75
CA ASP A 33 -22.14 -15.43 -5.09
C ASP A 33 -22.35 -13.90 -5.08
N ASP A 34 -21.42 -13.16 -5.69
CA ASP A 34 -21.50 -11.71 -5.82
C ASP A 34 -22.42 -11.28 -6.98
N GLY A 35 -23.60 -11.90 -7.11
CA GLY A 35 -24.65 -11.52 -8.07
C GLY A 35 -24.34 -11.89 -9.51
N SER A 36 -23.89 -13.12 -9.73
CA SER A 36 -23.60 -13.69 -11.06
C SER A 36 -24.88 -13.86 -11.88
N LYS A 37 -24.83 -13.55 -13.18
CA LYS A 37 -26.04 -13.51 -14.04
C LYS A 37 -26.03 -14.50 -15.20
N ASN A 38 -24.86 -14.93 -15.64
CA ASN A 38 -24.74 -15.83 -16.78
C ASN A 38 -25.34 -17.23 -16.45
N ALA A 39 -25.66 -18.01 -17.48
CA ALA A 39 -26.32 -19.30 -17.29
C ALA A 39 -25.40 -20.36 -16.65
N GLU A 40 -24.11 -20.34 -17.01
CA GLU A 40 -23.11 -21.28 -16.52
C GLU A 40 -22.90 -21.17 -15.01
N SER A 41 -22.69 -19.96 -14.50
CA SER A 41 -22.51 -19.71 -13.06
C SER A 41 -23.78 -20.01 -12.27
N LYS A 42 -24.98 -19.81 -12.85
CA LYS A 42 -26.23 -20.21 -12.21
C LYS A 42 -26.32 -21.72 -12.01
N ASP A 43 -25.87 -22.50 -13.00
CA ASP A 43 -25.80 -23.96 -12.87
C ASP A 43 -24.80 -24.37 -11.79
N VAL A 44 -23.61 -23.76 -11.77
CA VAL A 44 -22.59 -23.96 -10.73
C VAL A 44 -23.16 -23.67 -9.34
N PHE A 45 -23.81 -22.52 -9.12
CA PHE A 45 -24.38 -22.19 -7.82
C PHE A 45 -25.57 -23.08 -7.44
N SER A 46 -26.38 -23.53 -8.40
CA SER A 46 -27.48 -24.48 -8.12
C SER A 46 -26.95 -25.82 -7.60
N LYS A 47 -25.84 -26.30 -8.17
CA LYS A 47 -25.15 -27.52 -7.68
C LYS A 47 -24.56 -27.32 -6.28
N LEU A 48 -23.97 -26.16 -6.01
CA LEU A 48 -23.41 -25.83 -4.68
C LEU A 48 -24.49 -25.64 -3.62
N GLU A 49 -25.65 -25.09 -3.98
CA GLU A 49 -26.79 -24.92 -3.06
C GLU A 49 -27.39 -26.26 -2.62
N ALA A 50 -27.34 -27.27 -3.48
CA ALA A 50 -27.75 -28.63 -3.15
C ALA A 50 -26.75 -29.38 -2.24
N ASP A 51 -25.55 -28.84 -2.03
CA ASP A 51 -24.50 -29.48 -1.24
C ASP A 51 -24.54 -29.04 0.22
N SER A 52 -25.01 -29.93 1.10
CA SER A 52 -25.13 -29.67 2.55
C SER A 52 -23.80 -29.35 3.25
N ALA A 53 -22.65 -29.66 2.64
CA ALA A 53 -21.33 -29.34 3.20
C ALA A 53 -20.90 -27.88 2.93
N VAL A 54 -21.66 -27.15 2.10
CA VAL A 54 -21.34 -25.80 1.66
C VAL A 54 -22.37 -24.81 2.21
N THR A 55 -21.89 -23.70 2.77
CA THR A 55 -22.73 -22.54 3.03
C THR A 55 -22.63 -21.57 1.86
N LEU A 56 -23.73 -21.40 1.12
CA LEU A 56 -23.80 -20.45 0.00
C LEU A 56 -24.56 -19.19 0.39
N LEU A 57 -23.94 -18.03 0.19
CA LEU A 57 -24.52 -16.70 0.41
C LEU A 57 -24.66 -15.97 -0.93
N HIS A 58 -25.71 -15.15 -1.08
CA HIS A 58 -25.99 -14.47 -2.34
C HIS A 58 -26.09 -12.95 -2.20
N HIS A 59 -25.51 -12.26 -3.18
CA HIS A 59 -25.84 -10.87 -3.48
C HIS A 59 -26.80 -10.77 -4.65
N LYS A 60 -27.74 -9.83 -4.59
CA LYS A 60 -28.67 -9.56 -5.71
C LYS A 60 -28.00 -8.97 -6.95
N VAL A 61 -26.88 -8.27 -6.75
CA VAL A 61 -26.10 -7.59 -7.79
C VAL A 61 -24.62 -7.62 -7.40
N ASN A 62 -23.71 -7.51 -8.37
CA ASN A 62 -22.28 -7.37 -8.11
C ASN A 62 -21.96 -6.15 -7.24
N ARG A 63 -21.52 -6.42 -6.00
CA ARG A 63 -21.10 -5.41 -5.02
C ARG A 63 -19.57 -5.32 -4.92
N GLY A 64 -18.87 -6.34 -5.38
CA GLY A 64 -17.43 -6.45 -5.42
C GLY A 64 -16.86 -7.52 -4.47
N LYS A 65 -15.65 -7.99 -4.80
CA LYS A 65 -14.92 -9.02 -4.03
C LYS A 65 -14.76 -8.66 -2.54
N GLY A 66 -14.41 -7.41 -2.25
CA GLY A 66 -14.28 -6.91 -0.88
C GLY A 66 -15.60 -7.00 -0.10
N ARG A 67 -16.72 -6.65 -0.73
CA ARG A 67 -18.04 -6.79 -0.13
C ARG A 67 -18.41 -8.25 0.08
N ALA A 68 -18.15 -9.11 -0.90
CA ALA A 68 -18.40 -10.54 -0.79
C ALA A 68 -17.64 -11.17 0.38
N MET A 69 -16.35 -10.84 0.55
CA MET A 69 -15.58 -11.25 1.73
C MET A 69 -16.20 -10.73 3.03
N LYS A 70 -16.58 -9.46 3.09
CA LYS A 70 -17.24 -8.88 4.27
C LYS A 70 -18.56 -9.57 4.60
N THR A 71 -19.36 -9.93 3.60
CA THR A 71 -20.61 -10.68 3.82
C THR A 71 -20.33 -12.04 4.45
N ALA A 72 -19.30 -12.76 4.00
CA ALA A 72 -18.88 -14.00 4.66
C ALA A 72 -18.37 -13.75 6.09
N PHE A 73 -17.61 -12.68 6.32
CA PHE A 73 -17.10 -12.30 7.64
C PHE A 73 -18.23 -11.92 8.61
N GLU A 74 -19.25 -11.19 8.15
CA GLU A 74 -20.48 -10.89 8.89
C GLU A 74 -21.18 -12.19 9.29
N TYR A 75 -21.39 -13.10 8.33
CA TYR A 75 -21.98 -14.41 8.60
C TYR A 75 -21.18 -15.23 9.61
N ILE A 76 -19.85 -15.30 9.46
CA ILE A 76 -18.98 -16.07 10.38
C ILE A 76 -19.07 -15.51 11.80
N LYS A 77 -19.09 -14.18 11.92
CA LYS A 77 -19.24 -13.49 13.21
C LYS A 77 -20.59 -13.80 13.85
N ASP A 78 -21.67 -13.67 13.08
CA ASP A 78 -23.04 -13.86 13.58
C ASP A 78 -23.33 -15.33 13.93
N ALA A 79 -22.72 -16.28 13.23
CA ALA A 79 -22.78 -17.71 13.53
C ALA A 79 -21.97 -18.10 14.78
N GLY A 80 -21.18 -17.18 15.36
CA GLY A 80 -20.46 -17.40 16.61
C GLY A 80 -19.23 -18.32 16.51
N PHE A 81 -18.63 -18.43 15.32
CA PHE A 81 -17.38 -19.18 15.17
C PHE A 81 -16.24 -18.47 15.94
N SER A 82 -15.86 -19.04 17.08
CA SER A 82 -14.79 -18.56 17.96
C SER A 82 -13.56 -19.46 17.85
N ASP A 83 -12.37 -18.90 18.02
CA ASP A 83 -11.07 -19.58 17.99
C ASP A 83 -10.72 -20.33 16.67
N ASP A 84 -11.53 -20.13 15.62
CA ASP A 84 -11.32 -20.64 14.28
C ASP A 84 -10.36 -19.74 13.48
N GLY A 85 -9.61 -20.33 12.55
CA GLY A 85 -8.96 -19.59 11.48
C GLY A 85 -9.87 -19.39 10.29
N ILE A 86 -9.73 -18.27 9.60
CA ILE A 86 -10.36 -17.97 8.32
C ILE A 86 -9.28 -17.98 7.25
N ILE A 87 -9.52 -18.64 6.12
CA ILE A 87 -8.68 -18.56 4.93
C ILE A 87 -9.51 -18.13 3.72
N THR A 88 -9.10 -17.05 3.05
CA THR A 88 -9.73 -16.58 1.81
C THR A 88 -9.10 -17.28 0.62
N VAL A 89 -9.90 -17.72 -0.35
CA VAL A 89 -9.45 -18.44 -1.56
C VAL A 89 -10.17 -17.87 -2.79
N ASP A 90 -9.46 -17.68 -3.89
CA ASP A 90 -10.06 -17.23 -5.15
C ASP A 90 -10.85 -18.35 -5.84
N ALA A 91 -11.99 -18.01 -6.43
CA ALA A 91 -12.90 -18.97 -7.10
C ALA A 91 -12.38 -19.51 -8.45
N ASP A 92 -11.24 -19.02 -8.95
CA ASP A 92 -10.72 -19.34 -10.29
C ASP A 92 -9.87 -20.63 -10.35
N GLY A 93 -9.68 -21.30 -9.20
CA GLY A 93 -8.92 -22.54 -9.08
C GLY A 93 -7.40 -22.36 -9.22
N GLN A 94 -6.87 -21.14 -9.08
CA GLN A 94 -5.42 -20.90 -9.15
C GLN A 94 -4.67 -21.34 -7.88
N HIS A 95 -5.37 -21.49 -6.75
CA HIS A 95 -4.77 -21.93 -5.49
C HIS A 95 -4.89 -23.45 -5.36
N LEU A 96 -3.75 -24.14 -5.31
CA LEU A 96 -3.73 -25.58 -5.10
C LEU A 96 -4.15 -25.91 -3.66
N ILE A 97 -4.85 -27.02 -3.46
CA ILE A 97 -5.27 -27.45 -2.11
C ILE A 97 -4.09 -27.58 -1.15
N LYS A 98 -2.96 -28.13 -1.62
CA LYS A 98 -1.73 -28.21 -0.82
C LYS A 98 -1.25 -26.85 -0.32
N ASP A 99 -1.43 -25.79 -1.11
CA ASP A 99 -1.01 -24.43 -0.76
C ASP A 99 -1.99 -23.80 0.24
N ILE A 100 -3.30 -24.05 0.07
CA ILE A 100 -4.34 -23.65 1.03
C ILE A 100 -4.03 -24.29 2.40
N VAL A 101 -3.78 -25.60 2.43
CA VAL A 101 -3.43 -26.34 3.66
C VAL A 101 -2.13 -25.80 4.27
N ALA A 102 -1.07 -25.61 3.49
CA ALA A 102 0.20 -25.11 4.00
C ALA A 102 0.11 -23.69 4.59
N VAL A 103 -0.70 -22.81 3.99
CA VAL A 103 -0.99 -21.47 4.52
C VAL A 103 -1.79 -21.58 5.83
N SER A 104 -2.80 -22.44 5.89
CA SER A 104 -3.57 -22.72 7.11
C SER A 104 -2.69 -23.25 8.25
N GLU A 105 -1.78 -24.17 7.98
CA GLU A 105 -0.82 -24.69 8.97
C GLU A 105 0.17 -23.62 9.44
N THR A 106 0.62 -22.75 8.53
CA THR A 106 1.48 -21.62 8.87
C THR A 106 0.76 -20.64 9.78
N TRP A 107 -0.52 -20.38 9.52
CA TRP A 107 -1.38 -19.58 10.40
C TRP A 107 -1.63 -20.25 11.75
N ALA A 108 -1.87 -21.56 11.78
CA ALA A 108 -2.07 -22.28 13.05
C ALA A 108 -0.88 -22.16 14.00
N LYS A 109 0.34 -22.07 13.46
CA LYS A 109 1.58 -21.80 14.23
C LYS A 109 1.73 -20.32 14.63
N ASN A 110 0.99 -19.42 14.01
CA ASN A 110 1.08 -17.97 14.17
C ASN A 110 -0.31 -17.29 14.18
N PRO A 111 -1.22 -17.65 15.12
CA PRO A 111 -2.64 -17.25 15.05
C PRO A 111 -2.86 -15.74 15.10
N ASN A 112 -1.91 -15.01 15.70
CA ASN A 112 -1.93 -13.55 15.80
C ASN A 112 -1.54 -12.82 14.52
N ALA A 113 -1.03 -13.53 13.51
CA ALA A 113 -0.53 -12.96 12.26
C ALA A 113 -1.58 -13.00 11.13
N LEU A 114 -1.40 -12.13 10.15
CA LEU A 114 -1.96 -12.29 8.81
C LEU A 114 -0.96 -13.11 7.98
N VAL A 115 -1.34 -14.33 7.59
CA VAL A 115 -0.51 -15.18 6.74
C VAL A 115 -0.95 -15.04 5.29
N LEU A 116 0.00 -14.80 4.39
CA LEU A 116 -0.22 -14.63 2.96
C LEU A 116 0.36 -15.82 2.20
N GLY A 117 -0.41 -16.38 1.27
CA GLY A 117 0.10 -17.28 0.23
C GLY A 117 0.77 -16.47 -0.87
N SER A 118 2.10 -16.35 -0.80
CA SER A 118 2.89 -15.49 -1.68
C SER A 118 3.40 -16.28 -2.90
N ARG A 119 2.94 -15.90 -4.09
CA ARG A 119 3.30 -16.58 -5.33
C ARG A 119 4.77 -16.40 -5.66
N ARG A 120 5.50 -17.48 -5.92
CA ARG A 120 6.82 -17.38 -6.55
C ARG A 120 6.64 -16.97 -8.02
N PHE A 121 6.96 -15.72 -8.34
CA PHE A 121 7.08 -15.25 -9.73
C PHE A 121 8.32 -15.85 -10.44
N SER A 122 8.41 -17.17 -10.51
CA SER A 122 9.39 -17.91 -11.30
C SER A 122 8.71 -18.40 -12.58
N GLY A 123 9.07 -17.84 -13.74
CA GLY A 123 8.55 -18.27 -15.06
C GLY A 123 8.05 -17.12 -15.95
N LYS A 124 7.34 -17.48 -17.03
CA LYS A 124 6.72 -16.56 -18.02
C LYS A 124 5.48 -15.85 -17.45
N VAL A 125 5.66 -15.09 -16.38
CA VAL A 125 4.60 -14.22 -15.86
C VAL A 125 4.31 -13.11 -16.88
N PRO A 126 3.04 -12.82 -17.23
CA PRO A 126 2.70 -11.71 -18.12
C PRO A 126 3.36 -10.42 -17.64
N LEU A 127 4.12 -9.75 -18.52
CA LEU A 127 4.91 -8.56 -18.19
C LEU A 127 4.08 -7.47 -17.47
N ARG A 128 2.80 -7.31 -17.83
CA ARG A 128 1.87 -6.36 -17.20
C ARG A 128 1.59 -6.67 -15.73
N SER A 129 1.39 -7.95 -15.37
CA SER A 129 1.12 -8.37 -13.99
C SER A 129 2.38 -8.26 -13.12
N ARG A 130 3.55 -8.65 -13.66
CA ARG A 130 4.85 -8.46 -12.96
C ARG A 130 5.14 -6.99 -12.66
N PHE A 131 4.90 -6.12 -13.64
CA PHE A 131 5.21 -4.70 -13.52
C PHE A 131 4.25 -4.03 -12.53
N GLY A 132 2.94 -4.32 -12.63
CA GLY A 132 1.94 -3.82 -11.68
C GLY A 132 2.23 -4.21 -10.23
N ASN A 133 2.45 -5.50 -9.96
CA ASN A 133 2.77 -5.94 -8.59
C ASN A 133 4.15 -5.43 -8.12
N GLY A 134 5.14 -5.35 -9.01
CA GLY A 134 6.47 -4.81 -8.67
C GLY A 134 6.41 -3.34 -8.21
N VAL A 135 5.66 -2.50 -8.95
CA VAL A 135 5.43 -1.10 -8.58
C VAL A 135 4.67 -1.01 -7.26
N THR A 136 3.53 -1.70 -7.14
CA THR A 136 2.71 -1.68 -5.93
C THR A 136 3.48 -2.18 -4.70
N ARG A 137 4.31 -3.22 -4.85
CA ARG A 137 5.21 -3.72 -3.80
C ARG A 137 6.23 -2.67 -3.35
N GLY A 138 6.91 -2.02 -4.29
CA GLY A 138 7.89 -0.99 -3.97
C GLY A 138 7.23 0.17 -3.23
N VAL A 139 6.09 0.64 -3.77
CA VAL A 139 5.28 1.73 -3.22
C VAL A 139 4.74 1.36 -1.83
N PHE A 140 4.24 0.14 -1.63
CA PHE A 140 3.81 -0.37 -0.33
C PHE A 140 4.97 -0.41 0.65
N ALA A 141 6.10 -1.03 0.31
CA ALA A 141 7.26 -1.14 1.19
C ALA A 141 7.83 0.24 1.60
N ILE A 142 7.84 1.20 0.68
CA ILE A 142 8.24 2.58 0.96
C ILE A 142 7.21 3.24 1.91
N SER A 143 5.92 3.07 1.65
CA SER A 143 4.81 3.70 2.39
C SER A 143 4.52 3.07 3.76
N THR A 144 4.73 1.76 3.94
CA THR A 144 4.43 1.01 5.18
C THR A 144 5.67 0.44 5.86
N GLY A 145 6.82 0.38 5.19
CA GLY A 145 8.10 0.01 5.81
C GLY A 145 8.23 -1.49 6.04
N VAL A 146 7.13 -2.21 5.80
CA VAL A 146 7.01 -3.65 5.80
C VAL A 146 7.18 -4.13 4.36
N ARG A 147 8.06 -5.11 4.18
CA ARG A 147 8.26 -5.74 2.87
C ARG A 147 7.28 -6.89 2.74
N VAL A 148 6.42 -6.82 1.73
CA VAL A 148 5.54 -7.92 1.31
C VAL A 148 5.89 -8.23 -0.14
N TYR A 149 6.13 -9.50 -0.46
CA TYR A 149 6.51 -9.95 -1.80
C TYR A 149 5.32 -9.99 -2.77
N ASP A 150 4.17 -10.49 -2.32
CA ASP A 150 2.93 -10.51 -3.10
C ASP A 150 1.82 -9.72 -2.41
N THR A 151 1.67 -8.45 -2.83
CA THR A 151 0.64 -7.57 -2.26
C THR A 151 -0.78 -7.86 -2.77
N GLN A 152 -0.88 -8.66 -3.85
CA GLN A 152 -2.10 -8.89 -4.61
C GLN A 152 -2.56 -10.36 -4.54
N THR A 153 -2.05 -11.13 -3.57
CA THR A 153 -2.55 -12.48 -3.34
C THR A 153 -3.92 -12.44 -2.67
N GLY A 154 -4.84 -13.28 -3.16
CA GLY A 154 -6.14 -13.54 -2.53
C GLY A 154 -6.09 -14.64 -1.48
N LEU A 155 -5.02 -15.45 -1.45
CA LEU A 155 -4.84 -16.52 -0.45
C LEU A 155 -4.31 -15.94 0.86
N ARG A 156 -5.18 -15.79 1.86
CA ARG A 156 -4.84 -15.14 3.13
C ARG A 156 -5.51 -15.83 4.29
N ALA A 157 -4.76 -16.07 5.36
CA ALA A 157 -5.28 -16.66 6.59
C ALA A 157 -5.12 -15.71 7.79
N PHE A 158 -6.17 -15.62 8.61
CA PHE A 158 -6.21 -14.81 9.83
C PHE A 158 -7.25 -15.35 10.83
N SER A 159 -7.15 -14.94 12.11
CA SER A 159 -8.06 -15.38 13.18
C SER A 159 -9.46 -14.76 13.10
N THR A 160 -10.49 -15.51 13.48
CA THR A 160 -11.85 -14.95 13.68
C THR A 160 -11.85 -13.80 14.70
N GLU A 161 -10.93 -13.76 15.65
CA GLU A 161 -10.75 -12.65 16.60
C GLU A 161 -10.52 -11.30 15.90
N LYS A 162 -10.00 -11.31 14.66
CA LYS A 162 -9.75 -10.10 13.88
C LYS A 162 -10.95 -9.65 13.05
N LEU A 163 -12.08 -10.37 13.06
CA LEU A 163 -13.26 -10.07 12.23
C LEU A 163 -13.74 -8.62 12.39
N ASP A 164 -13.78 -8.10 13.61
CA ASP A 164 -14.19 -6.72 13.87
C ASP A 164 -13.32 -5.68 13.18
N ASP A 165 -12.01 -5.90 13.17
CA ASP A 165 -11.08 -5.03 12.47
C ASP A 165 -11.21 -5.23 10.96
N MET A 166 -11.36 -6.47 10.51
CA MET A 166 -11.48 -6.80 9.09
C MET A 166 -12.75 -6.21 8.45
N LEU A 167 -13.85 -6.18 9.18
CA LEU A 167 -15.13 -5.59 8.73
C LEU A 167 -15.06 -4.06 8.61
N LYS A 168 -14.29 -3.39 9.48
CA LYS A 168 -14.10 -1.93 9.46
C LYS A 168 -13.20 -1.45 8.32
N ILE A 169 -12.44 -2.34 7.69
CA ILE A 169 -11.58 -1.98 6.56
C ILE A 169 -12.43 -1.45 5.40
N GLY A 170 -12.20 -0.21 5.00
CA GLY A 170 -12.89 0.38 3.84
C GLY A 170 -12.44 -0.26 2.52
N GLY A 171 -13.35 -0.37 1.56
CA GLY A 171 -13.11 -0.99 0.25
C GLY A 171 -14.08 -2.13 0.03
N GLU A 172 -14.70 -2.16 -1.15
CA GLU A 172 -15.76 -3.12 -1.49
C GLU A 172 -15.37 -3.99 -2.69
N ARG A 173 -14.33 -3.62 -3.45
CA ARG A 173 -13.78 -4.43 -4.54
C ARG A 173 -12.36 -4.89 -4.18
N TYR A 174 -11.50 -5.08 -5.18
CA TYR A 174 -10.16 -5.62 -5.00
C TYR A 174 -9.24 -4.74 -4.12
N GLU A 175 -9.53 -3.44 -4.01
CA GLU A 175 -8.79 -2.55 -3.12
C GLU A 175 -8.86 -3.01 -1.65
N TYR A 176 -9.87 -3.77 -1.25
CA TYR A 176 -10.01 -4.29 0.12
C TYR A 176 -8.76 -5.04 0.58
N GLU A 177 -8.19 -5.88 -0.28
CA GLU A 177 -7.00 -6.69 0.01
C GLU A 177 -5.78 -5.80 0.32
N ILE A 178 -5.56 -4.76 -0.47
CA ILE A 178 -4.50 -3.80 -0.20
C ILE A 178 -4.76 -3.04 1.11
N ASN A 179 -6.01 -2.67 1.37
CA ASN A 179 -6.37 -2.00 2.62
C ASN A 179 -6.19 -2.91 3.84
N GLN A 180 -6.39 -4.21 3.69
CA GLN A 180 -6.10 -5.19 4.74
C GLN A 180 -4.63 -5.18 5.12
N LEU A 181 -3.72 -5.18 4.14
CA LEU A 181 -2.28 -5.06 4.41
C LEU A 181 -1.95 -3.73 5.10
N LEU A 182 -2.50 -2.62 4.59
CA LEU A 182 -2.31 -1.29 5.19
C LEU A 182 -2.81 -1.26 6.65
N THR A 183 -3.99 -1.79 6.92
CA THR A 183 -4.55 -1.84 8.27
C THR A 183 -3.69 -2.69 9.18
N CYS A 184 -3.29 -3.90 8.77
CA CYS A 184 -2.42 -4.77 9.57
C CYS A 184 -1.08 -4.10 9.90
N THR A 185 -0.47 -3.37 8.95
CA THR A 185 0.76 -2.61 9.23
C THR A 185 0.55 -1.46 10.21
N LYS A 186 -0.62 -0.80 10.20
CA LYS A 186 -0.96 0.27 11.15
C LYS A 186 -1.30 -0.26 12.55
N THR A 187 -1.99 -1.39 12.62
CA THR A 187 -2.37 -2.04 13.89
C THR A 187 -1.31 -3.00 14.39
N HIS A 188 -0.12 -3.02 13.77
CA HIS A 188 1.03 -3.83 14.18
C HIS A 188 0.75 -5.34 14.19
N VAL A 189 -0.19 -5.80 13.37
CA VAL A 189 -0.44 -7.23 13.14
C VAL A 189 0.71 -7.78 12.28
N PRO A 190 1.43 -8.82 12.75
CA PRO A 190 2.50 -9.43 11.96
C PRO A 190 1.99 -9.94 10.62
N ILE A 191 2.75 -9.69 9.55
CA ILE A 191 2.46 -10.23 8.22
C ILE A 191 3.52 -11.28 7.90
N ILE A 192 3.10 -12.51 7.65
CA ILE A 192 3.96 -13.65 7.34
C ILE A 192 3.64 -14.13 5.93
N GLU A 193 4.67 -14.41 5.14
CA GLU A 193 4.49 -14.94 3.78
C GLU A 193 4.89 -16.42 3.73
N HIS A 194 3.95 -17.28 3.34
CA HIS A 194 4.22 -18.66 2.95
C HIS A 194 4.35 -18.71 1.43
N THR A 195 5.38 -19.35 0.91
CA THR A 195 5.58 -19.43 -0.54
C THR A 195 4.63 -20.47 -1.14
N ILE A 196 3.86 -20.08 -2.16
CA ILE A 196 2.94 -20.98 -2.88
C ILE A 196 3.32 -21.14 -4.35
N GLU A 197 2.85 -22.22 -4.97
CA GLU A 197 3.04 -22.46 -6.40
C GLU A 197 2.18 -21.49 -7.22
N THR A 198 2.63 -21.13 -8.42
CA THR A 198 1.87 -20.24 -9.31
C THR A 198 1.26 -21.03 -10.44
N VAL A 199 -0.04 -21.27 -10.37
CA VAL A 199 -0.80 -21.94 -11.42
C VAL A 199 -1.40 -20.88 -12.35
N TYR A 200 -0.85 -20.74 -13.55
CA TYR A 200 -1.41 -19.86 -14.58
C TYR A 200 -2.40 -20.64 -15.45
N LEU A 201 -3.69 -20.52 -15.15
CA LEU A 201 -4.76 -21.05 -16.01
C LEU A 201 -5.09 -20.03 -17.10
N ASN A 202 -5.01 -20.44 -18.37
CA ASN A 202 -5.45 -19.67 -19.55
C ASN A 202 -5.03 -18.18 -19.58
N LYS A 203 -3.76 -17.87 -19.29
CA LYS A 203 -3.17 -16.50 -19.38
C LYS A 203 -3.92 -15.40 -18.58
N ASN A 204 -4.66 -15.75 -17.52
CA ASN A 204 -5.47 -14.81 -16.73
C ASN A 204 -6.65 -14.14 -17.48
N GLU A 205 -7.19 -14.75 -18.54
CA GLU A 205 -8.32 -14.17 -19.30
C GLU A 205 -9.58 -13.90 -18.45
N THR A 206 -9.77 -14.63 -17.35
CA THR A 206 -10.91 -14.50 -16.43
C THR A 206 -10.67 -13.52 -15.27
N SER A 207 -9.50 -12.88 -15.18
CA SER A 207 -9.23 -11.93 -14.11
C SER A 207 -9.87 -10.57 -14.42
N HIS A 208 -11.03 -10.29 -13.80
CA HIS A 208 -11.72 -8.99 -13.88
C HIS A 208 -11.02 -7.86 -13.09
N PHE A 209 -9.70 -7.95 -12.87
CA PHE A 209 -8.92 -7.05 -12.03
C PHE A 209 -8.49 -5.77 -12.78
N ASN A 210 -8.80 -4.59 -12.23
CA ASN A 210 -8.39 -3.30 -12.81
C ASN A 210 -7.25 -2.65 -12.01
N THR A 211 -6.02 -2.95 -12.44
CA THR A 211 -4.76 -2.69 -11.72
C THR A 211 -4.54 -1.23 -11.26
N VAL A 212 -5.06 -0.25 -12.01
CA VAL A 212 -4.78 1.19 -11.78
C VAL A 212 -5.73 1.80 -10.76
N LYS A 213 -7.02 1.49 -10.83
CA LYS A 213 -8.03 2.05 -9.91
C LYS A 213 -7.87 1.47 -8.50
N ASP A 214 -7.55 0.18 -8.40
CA ASP A 214 -7.55 -0.56 -7.14
C ASP A 214 -6.34 -0.23 -6.26
N SER A 215 -5.25 0.27 -6.87
CA SER A 215 -4.02 0.67 -6.17
C SER A 215 -4.01 2.15 -5.71
N TRP A 216 -5.09 2.91 -6.00
CA TRP A 216 -5.14 4.37 -5.80
C TRP A 216 -4.89 4.81 -4.35
N ARG A 217 -5.23 4.03 -3.32
CA ARG A 217 -4.98 4.46 -1.93
C ARG A 217 -3.50 4.50 -1.55
N ILE A 218 -2.71 3.52 -2.00
CA ILE A 218 -1.25 3.57 -1.78
C ILE A 218 -0.65 4.70 -2.63
N TYR A 219 -1.10 4.83 -3.89
CA TYR A 219 -0.68 5.94 -4.75
C TYR A 219 -1.07 7.30 -4.17
N LYS A 220 -2.23 7.43 -3.51
CA LYS A 220 -2.67 8.68 -2.90
C LYS A 220 -1.71 9.14 -1.81
N THR A 221 -1.20 8.25 -0.95
CA THR A 221 -0.23 8.65 0.09
C THR A 221 1.05 9.21 -0.54
N ILE A 222 1.61 8.52 -1.54
CA ILE A 222 2.82 8.99 -2.24
C ILE A 222 2.51 10.27 -3.05
N PHE A 223 1.39 10.31 -3.77
CA PHE A 223 0.96 11.48 -4.54
C PHE A 223 0.74 12.68 -3.63
N THR A 224 0.14 12.50 -2.45
CA THR A 224 -0.02 13.57 -1.45
C THR A 224 1.33 14.09 -0.98
N PHE A 225 2.33 13.22 -0.81
CA PHE A 225 3.69 13.63 -0.47
C PHE A 225 4.44 14.34 -1.61
N VAL A 226 4.29 13.86 -2.85
CA VAL A 226 4.83 14.53 -4.03
C VAL A 226 4.18 15.90 -4.19
N PHE A 227 2.88 15.98 -3.96
CA PHE A 227 2.12 17.21 -4.02
C PHE A 227 2.53 18.20 -2.92
N SER A 228 2.66 17.77 -1.65
CA SER A 228 3.14 18.64 -0.57
C SER A 228 4.55 19.16 -0.83
N SER A 229 5.42 18.30 -1.36
CA SER A 229 6.77 18.66 -1.80
C SER A 229 6.76 19.68 -2.93
N PHE A 230 5.87 19.53 -3.92
CA PHE A 230 5.70 20.47 -5.03
C PHE A 230 5.16 21.82 -4.55
N VAL A 231 4.17 21.84 -3.66
CA VAL A 231 3.64 23.08 -3.06
C VAL A 231 4.74 23.81 -2.27
N SER A 232 5.57 23.07 -1.52
CA SER A 232 6.72 23.65 -0.84
C SER A 232 7.74 24.25 -1.82
N TRP A 233 8.06 23.56 -2.92
CA TRP A 233 8.95 24.09 -3.96
C TRP A 233 8.39 25.35 -4.62
N ALA A 234 7.09 25.37 -4.94
CA ALA A 234 6.43 26.55 -5.49
C ALA A 234 6.46 27.73 -4.50
N ALA A 235 6.20 27.47 -3.22
CA ALA A 235 6.32 28.48 -2.16
C ALA A 235 7.76 29.00 -2.02
N ASP A 236 8.77 28.12 -2.10
CA ASP A 236 10.19 28.47 -2.10
C ASP A 236 10.52 29.46 -3.24
N TYR A 237 10.04 29.15 -4.46
CA TYR A 237 10.24 29.98 -5.64
C TYR A 237 9.55 31.35 -5.53
N ILE A 238 8.29 31.38 -5.08
CA ILE A 238 7.54 32.64 -4.89
C ILE A 238 8.20 33.50 -3.80
N LEU A 239 8.56 32.92 -2.66
CA LEU A 239 9.24 33.64 -1.58
C LEU A 239 10.59 34.19 -2.02
N LEU A 240 11.33 33.46 -2.85
CA LEU A 240 12.57 33.94 -3.43
C LEU A 240 12.34 35.16 -4.35
N LEU A 241 11.27 35.16 -5.18
CA LEU A 241 10.92 36.32 -6.00
C LEU A 241 10.52 37.52 -5.13
N VAL A 242 9.70 37.30 -4.09
CA VAL A 242 9.27 38.35 -3.16
C VAL A 242 10.45 38.93 -2.39
N PHE A 243 11.31 38.08 -1.82
CA PHE A 243 12.51 38.55 -1.12
C PHE A 243 13.47 39.27 -2.05
N ASN A 244 13.65 38.83 -3.29
CA ASN A 244 14.46 39.56 -4.26
C ASN A 244 13.83 40.90 -4.65
N ALA A 245 12.50 41.03 -4.72
CA ALA A 245 11.83 42.31 -4.98
C ALA A 245 11.95 43.27 -3.79
N ILE A 246 11.77 42.77 -2.56
CA ILE A 246 11.89 43.56 -1.33
C ILE A 246 13.35 43.96 -1.10
N LEU A 247 14.29 43.01 -1.13
CA LEU A 247 15.72 43.30 -0.98
C LEU A 247 16.24 44.11 -2.17
N GLY A 248 15.74 43.89 -3.38
CA GLY A 248 16.03 44.74 -4.55
C GLY A 248 15.60 46.18 -4.35
N GLY A 249 14.43 46.41 -3.74
CA GLY A 249 13.95 47.73 -3.33
C GLY A 249 14.75 48.35 -2.18
N ILE A 250 15.25 47.53 -1.24
CA ILE A 250 16.04 47.97 -0.08
C ILE A 250 17.53 48.12 -0.43
N THR A 251 18.05 47.46 -1.49
CA THR A 251 19.46 47.55 -1.92
C THR A 251 19.88 48.93 -2.44
N GLY A 252 18.96 49.89 -2.55
CA GLY A 252 19.27 51.31 -2.69
C GLY A 252 19.71 52.00 -1.39
N GLY A 253 19.55 51.37 -0.22
CA GLY A 253 19.88 51.93 1.09
C GLY A 253 21.15 51.34 1.70
N ALA A 254 22.06 52.23 2.12
CA ALA A 254 23.39 51.92 2.67
C ALA A 254 23.41 50.94 3.87
N ALA A 255 22.28 50.77 4.57
CA ALA A 255 22.15 49.89 5.74
C ALA A 255 22.30 48.39 5.40
N VAL A 256 21.92 47.95 4.20
CA VAL A 256 22.04 46.53 3.81
C VAL A 256 23.47 46.15 3.42
N ARG A 257 24.26 47.08 2.87
CA ARG A 257 25.69 46.85 2.60
C ARG A 257 26.52 46.64 3.87
N LEU A 258 26.15 47.30 4.96
CA LEU A 258 26.86 47.21 6.25
C LEU A 258 26.59 45.90 7.01
N LEU A 259 25.40 45.30 6.84
CA LEU A 259 25.08 43.99 7.41
C LEU A 259 25.54 42.81 6.52
N SER A 260 25.89 43.08 5.26
CA SER A 260 26.36 42.08 4.30
C SER A 260 27.86 41.83 4.46
N PHE A 261 28.26 41.09 5.50
CA PHE A 261 29.61 40.51 5.59
C PHE A 261 29.87 39.58 4.39
N ASN A 262 30.48 40.09 3.31
CA ASN A 262 30.97 39.34 2.12
C ASN A 262 30.04 38.28 1.47
N LEU A 263 28.80 38.17 1.89
CA LEU A 263 27.81 37.23 1.38
C LEU A 263 26.96 37.98 0.36
N PRO A 264 26.75 37.44 -0.86
CA PRO A 264 25.94 38.10 -1.87
C PRO A 264 24.54 38.36 -1.31
N PRO A 265 23.91 39.52 -1.54
CA PRO A 265 22.60 39.92 -0.97
C PRO A 265 21.49 38.87 -1.15
N LYS A 266 21.64 38.02 -2.16
CA LYS A 266 20.76 36.88 -2.50
C LYS A 266 20.81 35.73 -1.49
N PHE A 267 21.82 35.67 -0.61
CA PHE A 267 22.00 34.61 0.38
C PHE A 267 20.90 34.65 1.46
N PHE A 268 20.60 35.82 2.02
CA PHE A 268 19.56 35.96 3.04
C PHE A 268 18.16 35.68 2.49
N ALA A 269 17.88 36.09 1.24
CA ALA A 269 16.66 35.75 0.53
C ALA A 269 16.50 34.23 0.37
N LEU A 270 17.58 33.55 -0.03
CA LEU A 270 17.60 32.11 -0.24
C LEU A 270 17.38 31.34 1.07
N VAL A 271 18.10 31.72 2.14
CA VAL A 271 17.98 31.08 3.46
C VAL A 271 16.60 31.32 4.06
N GLY A 272 16.06 32.53 3.97
CA GLY A 272 14.72 32.87 4.43
C GLY A 272 13.64 32.08 3.69
N ALA A 273 13.68 32.05 2.36
CA ALA A 273 12.73 31.30 1.53
C ALA A 273 12.76 29.82 1.88
N ARG A 274 13.98 29.25 1.98
CA ARG A 274 14.18 27.83 2.28
C ARG A 274 13.68 27.43 3.67
N THR A 275 13.84 28.31 4.64
CA THR A 275 13.36 28.08 6.01
C THR A 275 11.84 28.01 6.03
N ILE A 276 11.17 29.01 5.44
CA ILE A 276 9.69 29.09 5.41
C ILE A 276 9.09 27.96 4.56
N SER A 277 9.67 27.67 3.39
CA SER A 277 9.20 26.59 2.52
C SER A 277 9.37 25.22 3.18
N SER A 278 10.45 25.02 3.94
CA SER A 278 10.68 23.79 4.70
C SER A 278 9.70 23.61 5.86
N LEU A 279 9.31 24.69 6.56
CA LEU A 279 8.25 24.67 7.58
C LEU A 279 6.91 24.27 6.98
N LEU A 280 6.55 24.87 5.85
CA LEU A 280 5.30 24.55 5.16
C LEU A 280 5.28 23.07 4.73
N ASN A 281 6.39 22.56 4.18
CA ASN A 281 6.54 21.15 3.84
C ASN A 281 6.39 20.24 5.07
N TYR A 282 7.02 20.60 6.18
CA TYR A 282 6.89 19.87 7.44
C TYR A 282 5.44 19.80 7.91
N PHE A 283 4.73 20.93 7.96
CA PHE A 283 3.34 20.95 8.42
C PHE A 283 2.40 20.19 7.48
N LEU A 284 2.59 20.31 6.16
CA LEU A 284 1.82 19.53 5.18
C LEU A 284 2.07 18.03 5.33
N ASN A 285 3.33 17.60 5.45
CA ASN A 285 3.66 16.18 5.62
C ASN A 285 3.17 15.65 6.96
N GLN A 286 3.32 16.43 8.04
CA GLN A 286 2.84 16.07 9.36
C GLN A 286 1.32 15.87 9.37
N ARG A 287 0.56 16.75 8.71
CA ARG A 287 -0.91 16.74 8.76
C ARG A 287 -1.56 15.85 7.70
N LEU A 288 -1.04 15.83 6.48
CA LEU A 288 -1.68 15.19 5.32
C LEU A 288 -1.08 13.82 4.99
N VAL A 289 0.22 13.64 5.20
CA VAL A 289 0.94 12.42 4.78
C VAL A 289 1.11 11.44 5.93
N PHE A 290 1.62 11.89 7.08
CA PHE A 290 2.00 11.02 8.21
C PHE A 290 1.04 11.09 9.39
N GLN A 291 0.24 12.16 9.54
CA GLN A 291 -0.79 12.33 10.57
C GLN A 291 -0.30 12.22 12.04
N THR A 292 1.00 12.37 12.31
CA THR A 292 1.59 12.23 13.65
C THR A 292 1.71 13.55 14.41
N LYS A 293 1.36 13.58 15.71
CA LYS A 293 1.48 14.77 16.60
C LYS A 293 2.66 14.65 17.58
N SER A 294 3.90 14.62 17.10
CA SER A 294 5.08 14.69 17.99
C SER A 294 5.65 16.12 18.04
N LYS A 295 6.03 16.60 19.23
CA LYS A 295 6.70 17.91 19.40
C LYS A 295 8.20 17.85 19.04
N GLY A 296 8.82 16.66 19.09
CA GLY A 296 10.25 16.45 18.81
C GLY A 296 10.59 16.21 17.34
N SER A 297 9.59 16.12 16.45
CA SER A 297 9.79 15.86 15.03
C SER A 297 10.32 17.07 14.25
N VAL A 298 10.11 18.30 14.73
CA VAL A 298 10.60 19.52 14.06
C VAL A 298 12.13 19.53 14.00
N LEU A 299 12.82 19.27 15.10
CA LEU A 299 14.30 19.29 15.14
C LEU A 299 14.89 18.21 14.22
N ARG A 300 14.33 17.00 14.25
CA ARG A 300 14.77 15.89 13.37
C ARG A 300 14.54 16.21 11.90
N TYR A 301 13.44 16.89 11.59
CA TYR A 301 13.15 17.34 10.24
C TYR A 301 14.19 18.35 9.74
N TYR A 302 14.57 19.34 10.56
CA TYR A 302 15.58 20.32 10.15
C TYR A 302 16.98 19.72 9.98
N ILE A 303 17.37 18.76 10.83
CA ILE A 303 18.61 17.99 10.64
C ILE A 303 18.58 17.27 9.29
N LEU A 304 17.43 16.66 8.95
CA LEU A 304 17.25 16.02 7.65
C LEU A 304 17.34 17.03 6.49
N VAL A 305 16.68 18.18 6.59
CA VAL A 305 16.73 19.22 5.54
C VAL A 305 18.17 19.68 5.29
N ALA A 306 18.96 19.91 6.35
CA ALA A 306 20.37 20.27 6.22
C ALA A 306 21.19 19.17 5.54
N ALA A 307 21.01 17.90 5.94
CA ALA A 307 21.70 16.77 5.33
C ALA A 307 21.33 16.60 3.83
N LEU A 308 20.04 16.74 3.49
CA LEU A 308 19.58 16.68 2.09
C LEU A 308 20.12 17.84 1.25
N PHE A 309 20.29 19.02 1.84
CA PHE A 309 20.89 20.17 1.15
C PHE A 309 22.36 19.91 0.79
N VAL A 310 23.14 19.39 1.74
CA VAL A 310 24.54 19.01 1.50
C VAL A 310 24.64 17.91 0.44
N LEU A 311 23.79 16.88 0.54
CA LEU A 311 23.73 15.79 -0.44
C LEU A 311 23.39 16.31 -1.84
N ASN A 312 22.42 17.21 -1.97
CA ASN A 312 22.04 17.82 -3.24
C ASN A 312 23.21 18.57 -3.87
N TYR A 313 23.90 19.40 -3.08
CA TYR A 313 25.06 20.14 -3.57
C TYR A 313 26.17 19.20 -4.05
N GLY A 314 26.47 18.14 -3.28
CA GLY A 314 27.46 17.13 -3.66
C GLY A 314 27.12 16.41 -4.97
N LEU A 315 25.86 16.00 -5.15
CA LEU A 315 25.38 15.36 -6.39
C LEU A 315 25.54 16.28 -7.61
N LEU A 316 25.15 17.56 -7.48
CA LEU A 316 25.29 18.53 -8.57
C LEU A 316 26.74 18.76 -8.96
N GLN A 317 27.67 18.84 -7.99
CA GLN A 317 29.10 18.99 -8.26
C GLN A 317 29.68 17.76 -8.97
N LEU A 318 29.31 16.55 -8.53
CA LEU A 318 29.77 15.30 -9.15
C LEU A 318 29.27 15.17 -10.59
N MET A 319 28.00 15.46 -10.83
CA MET A 319 27.40 15.44 -12.18
C MET A 319 27.99 16.50 -13.10
N GLY A 320 28.28 17.69 -12.56
CA GLY A 320 28.98 18.74 -13.30
C GLY A 320 30.37 18.31 -13.75
N LYS A 321 31.12 17.58 -12.91
CA LYS A 321 32.43 17.01 -13.28
C LYS A 321 32.35 15.95 -14.38
N ILE A 322 31.23 15.24 -14.50
CA ILE A 322 30.96 14.23 -15.54
C ILE A 322 30.46 14.88 -16.84
N GLY A 323 30.29 16.22 -16.86
CA GLY A 323 29.83 16.95 -18.04
C GLY A 323 28.31 16.89 -18.27
N ILE A 324 27.55 16.45 -17.26
CA ILE A 324 26.08 16.46 -17.34
C ILE A 324 25.60 17.91 -17.26
N ALA A 325 24.75 18.31 -18.22
CA ALA A 325 24.15 19.63 -18.23
C ALA A 325 23.41 19.92 -16.91
N LEU A 326 23.57 21.13 -16.37
CA LEU A 326 23.06 21.50 -15.04
C LEU A 326 21.56 21.22 -14.85
N TRP A 327 20.75 21.49 -15.87
CA TRP A 327 19.30 21.26 -15.82
C TRP A 327 18.96 19.75 -15.70
N LEU A 328 19.74 18.89 -16.38
CA LEU A 328 19.57 17.44 -16.31
C LEU A 328 20.07 16.90 -14.96
N ALA A 329 21.20 17.42 -14.47
CA ALA A 329 21.73 17.10 -13.15
C ALA A 329 20.72 17.44 -12.02
N GLN A 330 20.03 18.58 -12.14
CA GLN A 330 18.97 18.96 -11.21
C GLN A 330 17.80 17.97 -11.19
N ILE A 331 17.34 17.50 -12.36
CA ILE A 331 16.25 16.52 -12.44
C ILE A 331 16.69 15.20 -11.79
N ILE A 332 17.88 14.69 -12.12
CA ILE A 332 18.35 13.42 -11.58
C ILE A 332 18.57 13.53 -10.06
N ALA A 333 19.15 14.62 -9.58
CA ALA A 333 19.32 14.85 -8.15
C ALA A 333 17.97 14.84 -7.40
N GLN A 334 16.93 15.47 -7.96
CA GLN A 334 15.58 15.44 -7.38
C GLN A 334 14.98 14.03 -7.36
N LEU A 335 15.14 13.26 -8.44
CA LEU A 335 14.67 11.87 -8.52
C LEU A 335 15.30 10.96 -7.46
N VAL A 336 16.51 11.27 -7.00
CA VAL A 336 17.20 10.54 -5.92
C VAL A 336 16.80 11.06 -4.53
N ILE A 337 16.75 12.38 -4.37
CA ILE A 337 16.54 13.04 -3.07
C ILE A 337 15.11 12.88 -2.56
N TYR A 338 14.10 12.96 -3.43
CA TYR A 338 12.71 12.91 -2.98
C TYR A 338 12.31 11.56 -2.35
N PRO A 339 12.60 10.40 -2.98
CA PRO A 339 12.35 9.10 -2.35
C PRO A 339 13.15 8.90 -1.06
N LEU A 340 14.41 9.34 -1.03
CA LEU A 340 15.26 9.26 0.16
C LEU A 340 14.68 10.11 1.32
N SER A 341 14.27 11.34 1.01
CA SER A 341 13.60 12.26 1.93
C SER A 341 12.35 11.62 2.53
N PHE A 342 11.49 11.01 1.69
CA PHE A 342 10.30 10.31 2.16
C PHE A 342 10.63 9.20 3.17
N VAL A 343 11.58 8.32 2.83
CA VAL A 343 11.97 7.18 3.67
C VAL A 343 12.53 7.66 5.02
N ILE A 344 13.39 8.68 5.02
CA ILE A 344 13.99 9.20 6.26
C ILE A 344 12.96 9.98 7.08
N GLN A 345 12.11 10.80 6.45
CA GLN A 345 11.02 11.48 7.16
C GLN A 345 10.13 10.48 7.89
N ARG A 346 9.81 9.38 7.23
CA ARG A 346 8.98 8.35 7.82
C ARG A 346 9.66 7.58 8.95
N LYS A 347 10.89 7.09 8.74
CA LYS A 347 11.60 6.24 9.72
C LYS A 347 12.19 7.01 10.90
N PHE A 348 12.56 8.27 10.71
CA PHE A 348 13.33 9.03 11.69
C PHE A 348 12.57 10.25 12.22
N VAL A 349 11.93 11.01 11.34
CA VAL A 349 11.27 12.27 11.71
C VAL A 349 9.91 12.01 12.35
N PHE A 350 9.07 11.22 11.70
CA PHE A 350 7.68 10.93 12.09
C PHE A 350 7.50 9.50 12.64
N CYS A 351 8.57 8.89 13.15
CA CYS A 351 8.45 7.64 13.87
C CYS A 351 7.68 7.88 15.17
N GLU A 352 6.52 7.22 15.32
CA GLU A 352 5.83 7.13 16.60
C GLU A 352 6.79 6.46 17.58
N LYS A 353 7.20 7.20 18.63
CA LYS A 353 7.87 6.55 19.75
C LYS A 353 6.84 5.61 20.35
N ASN A 354 7.15 4.31 20.41
CA ASN A 354 6.46 3.37 21.27
C ASN A 354 6.47 3.98 22.68
N THR A 355 5.35 4.57 23.08
CA THR A 355 5.07 4.79 24.49
C THR A 355 4.61 3.43 24.99
N THR A 356 5.57 2.53 25.23
CA THR A 356 5.37 1.48 26.21
C THR A 356 5.15 2.20 27.53
N ALA A 357 3.89 2.28 27.95
CA ALA A 357 3.47 2.56 29.30
C ALA A 357 2.61 1.37 29.74
#